data_AF-A0A952ZK09-F1
#
_entry.id   AF-A0A952ZK09-F1
#
_cell.length_a   1.000
_cell.length_b   1.000
_cell.length_c   1.000
_cell.angle_alpha   90.00
_cell.angle_beta   90.00
_cell.angle_gamma   90.00
#
_symmetry.space_group_name_H-M   'P 1'
#
loop_
_entity.id
_entity.type
_entity.pdbx_description
1 polymer ?
#
loop_
_entity_poly.entity_id
_entity_poly.type
_entity_poly.pdbx_seq_one_letter_code
_entity_poly.pdbx_strand_id
1 'polypeptide(L)'
;MESNRSNTPDGILLSDWESVKELAAEYANAIVLSPNDKSATKLRKRMLRLLNRMSSKYGDRPSILATKADYLSSDRRRAGVLEKAFAMAKQMHDHRNMTWISSSLAELYAEDIPDPSKEMLWIDRLGKALVNCPDETEQAVYERLCSKTGVDHD
;
A
#
# COMPACT_ATOMS: atom_id res chain seq x y z
N MET A 1 -29.18 -20.13 -5.14
CA MET A 1 -28.05 -20.23 -4.18
C MET A 1 -27.10 -19.08 -4.48
N GLU A 2 -27.34 -17.92 -3.87
CA GLU A 2 -26.39 -16.81 -3.94
C GLU A 2 -25.24 -17.15 -3.00
N SER A 3 -24.11 -17.60 -3.54
CA SER A 3 -22.88 -17.67 -2.76
C SER A 3 -22.63 -16.26 -2.23
N ASN A 4 -22.64 -16.12 -0.90
CA ASN A 4 -22.30 -14.90 -0.20
C ASN A 4 -20.85 -14.52 -0.56
N ARG A 5 -20.67 -13.75 -1.64
CA ARG A 5 -19.35 -13.36 -2.14
C ARG A 5 -18.85 -12.20 -1.29
N SER A 6 -18.10 -12.54 -0.24
CA SER A 6 -17.35 -11.54 0.51
C SER A 6 -16.30 -10.90 -0.40
N ASN A 7 -16.22 -9.57 -0.34
CA ASN A 7 -15.28 -8.77 -1.12
C ASN A 7 -14.35 -7.98 -0.19
N THR A 8 -13.22 -7.53 -0.71
CA THR A 8 -12.44 -6.45 -0.12
C THR A 8 -13.26 -5.14 -0.09
N PRO A 9 -12.89 -4.16 0.75
CA PRO A 9 -13.57 -2.86 0.81
C PRO A 9 -13.68 -2.15 -0.55
N ASP A 10 -12.71 -2.36 -1.44
CA ASP A 10 -12.69 -1.78 -2.79
C ASP A 10 -13.29 -2.67 -3.89
N GLY A 11 -13.93 -3.79 -3.51
CA GLY A 11 -14.81 -4.58 -4.38
C GLY A 11 -14.16 -5.75 -5.11
N ILE A 12 -13.03 -6.25 -4.62
CA ILE A 12 -12.33 -7.42 -5.18
C ILE A 12 -12.86 -8.67 -4.49
N LEU A 13 -13.14 -9.74 -5.25
CA LEU A 13 -13.52 -11.03 -4.67
C LEU A 13 -12.42 -11.52 -3.72
N LEU A 14 -12.78 -11.91 -2.50
CA LEU A 14 -11.78 -12.42 -1.55
C LEU A 14 -11.01 -13.62 -2.12
N SER A 15 -11.66 -14.51 -2.89
CA SER A 15 -11.00 -15.65 -3.53
C SER A 15 -9.85 -15.25 -4.47
N ASP A 16 -10.01 -14.13 -5.19
CA ASP A 16 -8.95 -13.62 -6.07
C ASP A 16 -7.86 -12.94 -5.25
N TRP A 17 -8.22 -12.29 -4.14
CA TRP A 17 -7.28 -11.65 -3.23
C TRP A 17 -6.45 -12.67 -2.44
N GLU A 18 -6.98 -13.86 -2.13
CA GLU A 18 -6.22 -14.92 -1.48
C GLU A 18 -4.99 -15.34 -2.31
N SER A 19 -5.10 -15.39 -3.64
CA SER A 19 -3.94 -15.65 -4.50
C SER A 19 -2.84 -14.57 -4.38
N VAL A 20 -3.20 -13.33 -4.05
CA VAL A 20 -2.23 -12.26 -3.76
C VAL A 20 -1.56 -12.53 -2.41
N LYS A 21 -2.32 -12.88 -1.38
CA LYS A 21 -1.78 -13.19 -0.05
C LYS A 21 -0.83 -14.39 -0.08
N GLU A 22 -1.22 -15.48 -0.73
CA GLU A 22 -0.39 -16.68 -0.89
C GLU A 22 0.95 -16.33 -1.54
N LEU A 23 0.90 -15.58 -2.65
CA LEU A 23 2.11 -15.21 -3.38
C LEU A 23 2.97 -14.18 -2.63
N ALA A 24 2.36 -13.31 -1.82
CA ALA A 24 3.06 -12.40 -0.93
C ALA A 24 3.81 -13.16 0.17
N ALA A 25 3.17 -14.19 0.75
CA ALA A 25 3.80 -15.07 1.73
C ALA A 25 4.96 -15.88 1.13
N GLU A 26 4.78 -16.45 -0.07
CA GLU A 26 5.86 -17.11 -0.82
C GLU A 26 7.05 -16.14 -1.04
N TYR A 27 6.77 -14.90 -1.44
CA TYR A 27 7.78 -13.88 -1.67
C TYR A 27 8.53 -13.50 -0.38
N ALA A 28 7.80 -13.24 0.71
CA ALA A 28 8.37 -12.92 2.02
C ALA A 28 9.30 -14.04 2.53
N ASN A 29 8.88 -15.31 2.36
CA ASN A 29 9.73 -16.45 2.72
C ASN A 29 10.99 -16.52 1.85
N ALA A 30 10.88 -16.26 0.54
CA ALA A 30 12.02 -16.31 -0.37
C ALA A 30 13.06 -15.22 -0.05
N ILE A 31 12.64 -13.99 0.27
CA ILE A 31 13.57 -12.90 0.61
C ILE A 31 14.30 -13.15 1.94
N VAL A 32 13.64 -13.79 2.92
CA VAL A 32 14.26 -14.14 4.22
C VAL A 32 15.28 -15.28 4.06
N LEU A 33 14.91 -16.34 3.33
CA LEU A 33 15.77 -17.52 3.22
C LEU A 33 16.95 -17.32 2.27
N SER A 34 16.79 -16.55 1.19
CA SER A 34 17.84 -16.33 0.19
C SER A 34 17.64 -15.02 -0.57
N PRO A 35 18.07 -13.88 0.01
CA PRO A 35 17.84 -12.53 -0.55
C PRO A 35 18.35 -12.35 -1.99
N ASN A 36 19.37 -13.11 -2.39
CA ASN A 36 20.00 -13.04 -3.71
C ASN A 36 19.59 -14.16 -4.66
N ASP A 37 18.58 -14.96 -4.30
CA ASP A 37 18.11 -16.05 -5.16
C ASP A 37 17.21 -15.50 -6.28
N LYS A 38 17.35 -16.09 -7.47
CA LYS A 38 16.50 -15.89 -8.63
C LYS A 38 15.03 -16.19 -8.33
N SER A 39 14.74 -16.98 -7.28
CA SER A 39 13.39 -17.28 -6.80
C SER A 39 12.61 -16.02 -6.39
N ALA A 40 13.16 -15.13 -5.57
CA ALA A 40 12.50 -13.88 -5.16
C ALA A 40 12.20 -12.97 -6.38
N THR A 41 13.14 -12.87 -7.31
CA THR A 41 12.93 -12.13 -8.57
C THR A 41 11.80 -12.74 -9.42
N LYS A 42 11.71 -14.08 -9.49
CA LYS A 42 10.64 -14.78 -10.22
C LYS A 42 9.28 -14.57 -9.56
N LEU A 43 9.21 -14.61 -8.23
CA LEU A 43 8.00 -14.36 -7.44
C LEU A 43 7.53 -12.92 -7.58
N ARG A 44 8.43 -11.92 -7.49
CA ARG A 44 8.12 -10.51 -7.79
C ARG A 44 7.49 -10.34 -9.18
N LYS A 45 8.08 -10.96 -10.22
CA LYS A 45 7.53 -10.94 -11.58
C LYS A 45 6.17 -11.66 -11.69
N ARG A 46 5.95 -12.72 -10.91
CA ARG A 46 4.65 -13.42 -10.85
C ARG A 46 3.60 -12.53 -10.18
N MET A 47 3.96 -11.83 -9.10
CA MET A 47 3.08 -10.90 -8.39
C MET A 47 2.64 -9.75 -9.28
N LEU A 48 3.58 -9.07 -9.94
CA LEU A 48 3.25 -7.97 -10.86
C LEU A 48 2.32 -8.44 -12.01
N ARG A 49 2.50 -9.67 -12.52
CA ARG A 49 1.60 -10.24 -13.54
C ARG A 49 0.21 -10.54 -12.98
N LEU A 50 0.11 -11.06 -11.76
CA LEU A 50 -1.15 -11.30 -11.08
C LEU A 50 -1.91 -9.98 -10.89
N LEU A 51 -1.26 -8.98 -10.30
CA LEU A 51 -1.87 -7.66 -10.06
C LEU A 51 -2.30 -6.96 -11.36
N ASN A 52 -1.52 -7.07 -12.45
CA ASN A 52 -1.94 -6.55 -13.75
C ASN A 52 -3.18 -7.26 -14.32
N ARG A 53 -3.29 -8.58 -14.13
CA ARG A 53 -4.49 -9.34 -14.52
C ARG A 53 -5.70 -8.93 -13.67
N MET A 54 -5.50 -8.69 -12.37
CA MET A 54 -6.55 -8.19 -11.49
C MET A 54 -7.00 -6.78 -11.89
N SER A 55 -6.07 -5.85 -12.19
CA SER A 55 -6.42 -4.54 -12.76
C SER A 55 -7.24 -4.66 -14.05
N SER A 56 -6.94 -5.66 -14.90
CA SER A 56 -7.71 -5.89 -16.12
C SER A 56 -9.14 -6.40 -15.85
N LYS A 57 -9.32 -7.15 -14.76
CA LYS A 57 -10.61 -7.75 -14.37
C LYS A 57 -11.50 -6.78 -13.58
N TYR A 58 -10.92 -6.05 -12.63
CA TYR A 58 -11.65 -5.22 -11.67
C TYR A 58 -11.58 -3.72 -11.98
N GLY A 59 -10.78 -3.33 -12.96
CA GLY A 59 -10.27 -1.98 -13.08
C GLY A 59 -9.12 -1.75 -12.10
N ASP A 60 -8.48 -0.59 -12.21
CA ASP A 60 -7.57 -0.16 -11.15
C ASP A 60 -8.37 0.00 -9.85
N ARG A 61 -7.79 -0.51 -8.75
CA ARG A 61 -8.38 -0.43 -7.41
C ARG A 61 -7.30 0.03 -6.42
N PRO A 62 -7.67 0.75 -5.35
CA PRO A 62 -6.72 1.21 -4.35
C PRO A 62 -5.81 0.10 -3.83
N SER A 63 -6.36 -1.04 -3.41
CA SER A 63 -5.56 -2.15 -2.88
C SER A 63 -4.64 -2.77 -3.93
N ILE A 64 -5.12 -2.97 -5.17
CA ILE A 64 -4.31 -3.50 -6.27
C ILE A 64 -3.12 -2.59 -6.55
N LEU A 65 -3.36 -1.27 -6.64
CA LEU A 65 -2.31 -0.30 -6.93
C LEU A 65 -1.33 -0.16 -5.76
N ALA A 66 -1.83 -0.09 -4.53
CA ALA A 66 -1.00 -0.01 -3.33
C ALA A 66 -0.09 -1.24 -3.23
N THR A 67 -0.65 -2.45 -3.27
CA THR A 67 0.15 -3.69 -3.26
C THR A 67 1.10 -3.76 -4.45
N LYS A 68 0.72 -3.27 -5.64
CA LYS A 68 1.62 -3.25 -6.79
C LYS A 68 2.86 -2.38 -6.55
N ALA A 69 2.72 -1.28 -5.80
CA ALA A 69 3.84 -0.42 -5.47
C ALA A 69 4.93 -1.19 -4.70
N ASP A 70 4.57 -2.06 -3.77
CA ASP A 70 5.52 -2.85 -2.95
C ASP A 70 6.48 -3.72 -3.78
N TYR A 71 6.08 -4.08 -5.01
CA TYR A 71 6.87 -4.93 -5.90
C TYR A 71 7.58 -4.15 -7.03
N LEU A 72 7.48 -2.82 -7.04
CA LEU A 72 8.23 -1.97 -7.97
C LEU A 72 9.63 -1.69 -7.44
N SER A 73 10.62 -1.71 -8.32
CA SER A 73 12.03 -1.49 -7.96
C SER A 73 12.48 -0.03 -8.00
N SER A 74 11.57 0.92 -8.22
CA SER A 74 11.90 2.34 -8.37
C SER A 74 11.00 3.16 -7.48
N ASP A 75 11.59 3.86 -6.53
CA ASP A 75 10.86 4.61 -5.50
C ASP A 75 10.02 5.72 -6.08
N ARG A 76 10.50 6.41 -7.11
CA ARG A 76 9.68 7.38 -7.87
C ARG A 76 8.46 6.75 -8.53
N ARG A 77 8.58 5.52 -9.02
CA ARG A 77 7.43 4.78 -9.59
C ARG A 77 6.50 4.27 -8.48
N ARG A 78 7.04 3.85 -7.33
CA ARG A 78 6.28 3.49 -6.12
C ARG A 78 5.40 4.67 -5.71
N ALA A 79 6.01 5.85 -5.53
CA ALA A 79 5.31 7.09 -5.22
C ALA A 79 4.18 7.38 -6.21
N GLY A 80 4.47 7.44 -7.51
CA GLY A 80 3.43 7.75 -8.51
C GLY A 80 2.25 6.78 -8.52
N VAL A 81 2.50 5.49 -8.25
CA VAL A 81 1.43 4.48 -8.13
C VAL A 81 0.65 4.63 -6.83
N LEU A 82 1.32 4.87 -5.71
CA LEU A 82 0.67 5.10 -4.41
C LEU A 82 -0.16 6.39 -4.41
N GLU A 83 0.33 7.48 -5.00
CA GLU A 83 -0.42 8.74 -5.11
C GLU A 83 -1.71 8.54 -5.94
N LYS A 84 -1.63 7.75 -7.02
CA LYS A 84 -2.80 7.34 -7.79
C LYS A 84 -3.75 6.47 -6.96
N ALA A 85 -3.23 5.50 -6.22
CA ALA A 85 -4.01 4.63 -5.35
C ALA A 85 -4.77 5.44 -4.29
N PHE A 86 -4.12 6.42 -3.67
CA PHE A 86 -4.73 7.31 -2.68
C PHE A 86 -5.86 8.15 -3.29
N ALA A 87 -5.64 8.71 -4.49
CA ALA A 87 -6.67 9.49 -5.18
C ALA A 87 -7.93 8.66 -5.43
N MET A 88 -7.76 7.38 -5.79
CA MET A 88 -8.88 6.45 -5.96
C MET A 88 -9.52 6.07 -4.62
N ALA A 89 -8.73 5.80 -3.58
CA ALA A 89 -9.25 5.50 -2.24
C ALA A 89 -10.12 6.65 -1.73
N LYS A 90 -9.68 7.89 -1.93
CA LYS A 90 -10.44 9.09 -1.59
C LYS A 90 -11.75 9.20 -2.36
N GLN A 91 -11.76 8.91 -3.66
CA GLN A 91 -13.00 8.91 -4.47
C GLN A 91 -13.99 7.83 -4.01
N MET A 92 -13.49 6.72 -3.48
CA MET A 92 -14.28 5.60 -3.01
C MET A 92 -14.67 5.70 -1.52
N HIS A 93 -14.22 6.74 -0.81
CA HIS A 93 -14.32 6.84 0.65
C HIS A 93 -13.75 5.60 1.38
N ASP A 94 -12.70 4.99 0.81
CA ASP A 94 -12.02 3.83 1.38
C ASP A 94 -10.99 4.30 2.42
N HIS A 95 -11.49 4.59 3.62
CA HIS A 95 -10.68 5.14 4.70
C HIS A 95 -9.53 4.22 5.13
N ARG A 96 -9.71 2.90 5.04
CA ARG A 96 -8.64 1.94 5.35
C ARG A 96 -7.48 2.09 4.38
N ASN A 97 -7.75 2.05 3.06
CA ASN A 97 -6.69 2.24 2.08
C ASN A 97 -6.12 3.67 2.13
N MET A 98 -6.92 4.68 2.46
CA MET A 98 -6.38 6.03 2.69
C MET A 98 -5.34 6.05 3.81
N THR A 99 -5.62 5.42 4.97
CA THR A 99 -4.68 5.33 6.09
C THR A 99 -3.39 4.63 5.64
N TRP A 100 -3.47 3.39 5.17
CA TRP A 100 -2.29 2.61 4.78
C TRP A 100 -1.45 3.28 3.69
N ILE A 101 -2.09 3.80 2.63
CA ILE A 101 -1.38 4.44 1.53
C ILE A 101 -0.71 5.75 1.97
N SER A 102 -1.39 6.55 2.82
CA SER A 102 -0.82 7.79 3.34
C SER A 102 0.40 7.53 4.22
N SER A 103 0.36 6.49 5.03
CA SER A 103 1.51 6.02 5.81
C SER A 103 2.67 5.60 4.92
N SER A 104 2.43 4.72 3.95
CA SER A 104 3.47 4.28 3.01
C SER A 104 4.09 5.44 2.23
N LEU A 105 3.30 6.45 1.84
CA LEU A 105 3.82 7.64 1.16
C LEU A 105 4.63 8.54 2.09
N ALA A 106 4.19 8.71 3.34
CA ALA A 106 4.93 9.51 4.32
C ALA A 106 6.30 8.89 4.59
N GLU A 107 6.37 7.58 4.84
CA GLU A 107 7.64 6.85 5.01
C GLU A 107 8.52 6.92 3.76
N LEU A 108 7.94 6.70 2.57
CA LEU A 108 8.66 6.74 1.31
C LEU A 108 9.33 8.11 1.06
N TYR A 109 8.63 9.21 1.34
CA TYR A 109 9.16 10.57 1.18
C TYR A 109 10.06 11.02 2.34
N ALA A 110 10.03 10.34 3.48
CA ALA A 110 10.96 10.58 4.58
C ALA A 110 12.29 9.85 4.39
N GLU A 111 12.26 8.61 3.87
CA GLU A 111 13.40 7.68 3.94
C GLU A 111 13.99 7.31 2.58
N ASP A 112 13.16 6.94 1.60
CA ASP A 112 13.61 6.39 0.32
C ASP A 112 13.86 7.47 -0.74
N ILE A 113 12.96 8.47 -0.81
CA ILE A 113 13.06 9.62 -1.73
C ILE A 113 12.81 10.94 -0.99
N PRO A 114 13.75 11.38 -0.14
CA PRO A 114 13.59 12.56 0.71
C PRO A 114 13.03 13.78 -0.02
N ASP A 115 11.82 14.20 0.37
CA ASP A 115 11.17 15.43 -0.06
C ASP A 115 10.35 15.95 1.14
N PRO A 116 10.90 16.89 1.94
CA PRO A 116 10.24 17.37 3.16
C PRO A 116 8.84 17.96 2.93
N SER A 117 8.60 18.55 1.75
CA SER A 117 7.29 19.11 1.43
C SER A 117 6.26 18.01 1.20
N LYS A 118 6.66 16.94 0.51
CA LYS A 118 5.81 15.76 0.30
C LYS A 118 5.66 14.94 1.58
N GLU A 119 6.72 14.78 2.36
CA GLU A 119 6.69 14.12 3.67
C GLU A 119 5.63 14.78 4.57
N MET A 120 5.73 16.09 4.82
CA MET A 120 4.75 16.82 5.64
C MET A 120 3.32 16.71 5.10
N LEU A 121 3.15 16.79 3.77
CA LEU A 121 1.84 16.60 3.13
C LEU A 121 1.22 15.24 3.46
N TRP A 122 2.03 14.18 3.43
CA TRP A 122 1.54 12.83 3.65
C TRP A 122 1.38 12.49 5.13
N ILE A 123 2.18 13.10 6.03
CA ILE A 123 1.94 13.06 7.48
C ILE A 123 0.59 13.70 7.82
N ASP A 124 0.30 14.90 7.33
CA ASP A 124 -1.01 15.57 7.55
C ASP A 124 -2.18 14.71 7.04
N ARG A 125 -2.02 14.09 5.87
CA ARG A 125 -3.04 13.18 5.31
C ARG A 125 -3.22 11.91 6.14
N LEU A 126 -2.14 11.36 6.69
CA LEU A 126 -2.19 10.21 7.58
C LEU A 126 -2.94 10.54 8.87
N GLY A 127 -2.62 11.67 9.52
CA GLY A 127 -3.34 12.12 10.71
C GLY A 127 -4.85 12.26 10.46
N LYS A 128 -5.24 12.88 9.33
CA LYS A 128 -6.66 12.99 8.93
C LYS A 128 -7.31 11.64 8.62
N ALA A 129 -6.57 10.70 8.03
CA ALA A 129 -7.09 9.36 7.74
C ALA A 129 -7.30 8.54 9.02
N LEU A 130 -6.37 8.63 9.98
CA LEU A 130 -6.44 7.96 11.29
C LEU A 130 -7.66 8.37 12.12
N VAL A 131 -8.12 9.62 12.02
CA VAL A 131 -9.38 10.05 12.65
C VAL A 131 -10.58 9.23 12.17
N ASN A 132 -10.59 8.84 10.88
CA ASN A 132 -11.69 8.12 10.27
C ASN A 132 -11.53 6.59 10.32
N CYS A 133 -10.30 6.10 10.33
CA CYS A 133 -9.96 4.69 10.42
C CYS A 133 -8.75 4.51 11.33
N PRO A 134 -8.96 4.49 12.66
CA PRO A 134 -7.89 4.28 13.62
C PRO A 134 -7.19 2.94 13.38
N ASP A 135 -5.87 2.95 13.37
CA ASP A 135 -5.02 1.77 13.25
C ASP A 135 -3.78 2.00 14.12
N GLU A 136 -3.57 1.13 15.12
CA GLU A 136 -2.49 1.29 16.11
C GLU A 136 -1.10 1.25 15.45
N THR A 137 -0.92 0.45 14.40
CA THR A 137 0.37 0.34 13.71
C THR A 137 0.68 1.65 12.99
N GLU A 138 -0.32 2.20 12.30
CA GLU A 138 -0.16 3.43 11.54
C GLU A 138 -0.12 4.67 12.44
N GLN A 139 -0.77 4.63 13.60
CA GLN A 139 -0.64 5.65 14.64
C GLN A 139 0.81 5.74 15.15
N ALA A 140 1.48 4.61 15.37
CA ALA A 140 2.88 4.61 15.79
C ALA A 140 3.81 5.16 14.70
N VAL A 141 3.52 4.89 13.42
CA VAL A 141 4.26 5.50 12.30
C VAL A 141 4.06 7.01 12.28
N TYR A 142 2.82 7.47 12.43
CA TYR A 142 2.47 8.90 12.47
C TYR A 142 3.24 9.63 13.58
N GLU A 143 3.22 9.11 14.81
CA GLU A 143 3.91 9.70 15.97
C GLU A 143 5.43 9.75 15.78
N ARG A 144 6.00 8.66 15.27
CA ARG A 144 7.43 8.57 14.94
C ARG A 144 7.84 9.63 13.91
N LEU A 145 7.02 9.85 12.88
CA LEU A 145 7.30 10.83 11.83
C LEU A 145 7.13 12.27 12.35
N CYS A 146 6.06 12.57 13.09
CA CYS A 146 5.85 13.91 13.68
C CYS A 146 7.00 14.33 14.61
N SER A 147 7.49 13.37 15.43
CA SER A 147 8.63 13.59 16.32
C SER A 147 9.92 13.93 15.58
N LYS A 148 10.13 13.35 14.38
CA LYS A 148 11.31 13.63 13.54
C LYS A 148 11.22 15.01 12.87
N THR A 149 10.02 15.44 12.48
CA THR A 149 9.80 16.70 11.74
C THR A 149 9.61 17.92 12.65
N GLY A 150 9.45 17.72 13.97
CA GLY A 150 9.17 18.79 14.92
C GLY A 150 7.79 19.42 14.72
N VAL A 151 6.85 18.66 14.16
CA VAL A 151 5.47 19.10 13.93
C VAL A 151 4.63 18.62 15.11
N ASP A 152 4.38 19.52 16.06
CA ASP A 152 3.35 19.32 17.07
C ASP A 152 2.01 19.76 16.46
N HIS A 153 1.06 18.82 16.36
CA HIS A 153 -0.34 19.15 16.07
C HIS A 153 -1.10 19.18 17.40
N ASP A 154 -1.21 20.41 17.94
CA ASP A 154 -2.13 20.77 19.04
C ASP A 154 -3.61 20.56 18.66
#